data_AF-A0A1G1VLH6-F1
#
_entry.id   AF-A0A1G1VLH6-F1
#
_cell.length_a   1.000
_cell.length_b   1.000
_cell.length_c   1.000
_cell.angle_alpha   90.00
_cell.angle_beta   90.00
_cell.angle_gamma   90.00
#
_symmetry.space_group_name_H-M   'P 1'
#
loop_
_entity.id
_entity.type
_entity.pdbx_description
1 polymer ?
#
loop_
_entity_poly.entity_id
_entity_poly.type
_entity_poly.pdbx_seq_one_letter_code
_entity_poly.pdbx_strand_id
1 'polypeptide(L)' 'MAKQTVKTTIELDANLLYQAKLTALREGKTLKHIIHASLKKHLKSSTPLPKTRQERIGGHKLGGVKGTLSRSEIYEDV' A
#
# COMPACT_ATOMS: atom_id res chain seq x y z
N MET A 1 19.71 -8.29 6.24
CA MET A 1 18.69 -9.13 6.89
C MET A 1 18.54 -10.42 6.09
N ALA A 2 18.66 -11.60 6.73
CA ALA A 2 18.53 -12.89 6.05
C ALA A 2 17.08 -13.15 5.66
N LYS A 3 16.85 -13.68 4.46
CA LYS A 3 15.51 -13.97 3.93
C LYS A 3 14.96 -15.24 4.57
N GLN A 4 14.06 -15.10 5.53
CA GLN A 4 13.34 -16.25 6.11
C GLN A 4 12.32 -16.79 5.09
N THR A 5 12.34 -18.11 4.87
CA THR A 5 11.39 -18.79 3.97
C THR A 5 10.61 -19.82 4.78
N VAL A 6 9.28 -19.70 4.78
CA VAL A 6 8.36 -20.66 5.43
C VAL A 6 7.59 -21.40 4.34
N LYS A 7 7.45 -22.72 4.50
CA LYS A 7 6.59 -23.56 3.65
C LYS A 7 5.22 -23.63 4.30
N THR A 8 4.17 -23.32 3.55
CA THR A 8 2.79 -23.30 4.05
C THR A 8 1.89 -24.02 3.06
N THR A 9 0.95 -24.80 3.58
CA THR A 9 -0.14 -25.39 2.80
C THR A 9 -1.31 -24.42 2.84
N ILE A 10 -1.94 -24.18 1.70
CA ILE A 10 -3.13 -23.33 1.57
C ILE A 10 -4.26 -24.13 0.95
N GLU A 11 -5.46 -23.91 1.45
CA GLU A 11 -6.68 -24.43 0.85
C GLU A 11 -7.25 -23.37 -0.09
N LEU A 12 -7.64 -23.79 -1.28
CA LEU A 12 -8.23 -22.94 -2.31
C LEU A 12 -9.45 -23.66 -2.87
N ASP A 13 -10.50 -22.90 -3.15
CA ASP A 13 -11.62 -23.44 -3.91
C ASP A 13 -11.18 -23.81 -5.34
N ALA A 14 -11.86 -24.80 -5.92
CA ALA A 14 -11.48 -25.36 -7.21
C ALA A 14 -11.55 -24.32 -8.35
N ASN A 15 -12.52 -23.40 -8.28
CA ASN A 15 -12.70 -22.37 -9.29
C ASN A 15 -11.57 -21.34 -9.25
N LEU A 16 -11.19 -20.87 -8.06
CA LEU A 16 -10.09 -19.95 -7.84
C LEU A 16 -8.76 -20.58 -8.24
N LEU A 17 -8.55 -21.87 -7.93
CA LEU A 17 -7.38 -22.60 -8.40
C LEU A 17 -7.32 -22.65 -9.94
N TYR A 18 -8.45 -22.89 -10.59
CA TYR A 18 -8.53 -22.90 -12.05
C TYR A 18 -8.20 -21.53 -12.65
N GLN A 19 -8.81 -20.46 -12.12
CA GLN A 19 -8.52 -19.10 -12.55
C GLN A 19 -7.06 -18.71 -12.32
N ALA A 20 -6.48 -19.09 -11.19
CA ALA A 20 -5.08 -18.84 -10.89
C ALA A 20 -4.14 -19.55 -11.88
N LYS A 21 -4.47 -20.79 -12.29
CA LYS A 21 -3.73 -21.51 -13.34
C LYS A 21 -3.83 -20.81 -14.70
N LEU A 22 -5.01 -20.37 -15.11
CA LEU A 22 -5.19 -19.63 -16.36
C LEU A 22 -4.39 -18.32 -16.38
N THR A 23 -4.35 -17.62 -15.25
CA THR A 23 -3.55 -16.38 -15.11
C THR A 23 -2.06 -16.69 -15.16
N ALA A 24 -1.61 -17.75 -14.50
CA ALA A 24 -0.22 -18.21 -14.55
C ALA A 24 0.22 -18.52 -15.99
N LEU A 25 -0.62 -19.22 -16.75
CA LEU A 25 -0.37 -19.52 -18.17
C LEU A 25 -0.32 -18.26 -19.02
N ARG A 26 -1.29 -17.36 -18.88
CA ARG A 26 -1.35 -16.09 -19.63
C ARG A 26 -0.13 -15.19 -19.39
N GLU A 27 0.37 -15.17 -18.17
CA GLU A 27 1.52 -14.34 -17.79
C GLU A 27 2.88 -15.05 -17.98
N GLY A 28 2.91 -16.33 -18.37
CA GLY A 28 4.14 -17.11 -18.46
C GLY A 28 4.85 -17.28 -17.10
N LYS A 29 4.09 -17.32 -16.00
CA LYS A 29 4.60 -17.37 -14.64
C LYS A 29 4.18 -18.64 -13.92
N THR A 30 4.84 -18.94 -12.81
CA THR A 30 4.45 -20.07 -11.95
C THR A 30 3.27 -19.70 -11.06
N LEU A 31 2.45 -20.69 -10.70
CA LEU A 31 1.33 -20.52 -9.77
C LEU A 31 1.78 -19.91 -8.43
N LYS A 32 2.95 -20.32 -7.93
CA LYS A 32 3.59 -19.74 -6.72
C LYS A 32 3.78 -18.24 -6.86
N HIS A 33 4.23 -17.77 -8.02
CA HIS A 33 4.43 -16.35 -8.26
C HIS A 33 3.11 -15.58 -8.25
N ILE A 34 2.08 -16.12 -8.90
CA ILE A 34 0.73 -15.52 -8.90
C ILE A 34 0.20 -15.38 -7.47
N ILE A 35 0.27 -16.45 -6.67
CA ILE A 35 -0.17 -16.42 -5.26
C ILE A 35 0.62 -15.37 -4.47
N HIS A 36 1.95 -15.34 -4.62
CA HIS A 36 2.80 -14.40 -3.89
C HIS A 36 2.55 -12.94 -4.30
N ALA A 37 2.27 -12.69 -5.57
CA ALA A 37 1.92 -11.36 -6.07
C ALA A 37 0.56 -10.89 -5.51
N SER A 38 -0.44 -11.77 -5.49
CA SER A 38 -1.76 -11.50 -4.93
C SER A 38 -1.69 -11.19 -3.44
N LEU A 39 -0.97 -12.01 -2.66
CA LEU A 39 -0.76 -11.75 -1.22
C LEU A 39 -0.04 -10.42 -0.98
N LYS A 40 1.03 -10.15 -1.74
CA LYS A 40 1.76 -8.89 -1.64
C LYS A 40 0.88 -7.68 -1.97
N LYS A 41 0.01 -7.79 -2.98
CA LYS A 41 -0.94 -6.73 -3.33
C LYS A 41 -1.92 -6.48 -2.20
N HIS A 42 -2.50 -7.55 -1.65
CA HIS A 42 -3.47 -7.45 -0.55
C HIS A 42 -2.87 -6.81 0.70
N LEU A 43 -1.68 -7.24 1.11
CA LEU A 43 -0.97 -6.67 2.28
C LEU A 43 -0.60 -5.20 2.10
N LYS A 44 -0.32 -4.76 0.86
CA LYS A 44 -0.05 -3.35 0.56
C LYS A 44 -1.30 -2.48 0.52
N SER A 45 -2.44 -3.06 0.13
CA SER A 45 -3.73 -2.35 0.14
C SER A 45 -4.37 -2.30 1.52
N SER A 46 -4.06 -3.27 2.40
CA SER A 46 -4.62 -3.35 3.74
C SER A 46 -3.87 -2.49 4.77
N THR A 47 -2.68 -1.99 4.45
CA THR A 47 -2.06 -0.92 5.23
C THR A 47 -2.77 0.38 4.88
N PRO A 48 -3.58 0.97 5.79
CA PRO A 48 -4.00 2.34 5.60
C PRO A 48 -2.73 3.18 5.51
N LEU A 49 -2.43 3.71 4.33
CA LEU A 49 -1.47 4.80 4.21
C LEU A 49 -2.01 5.89 5.14
N PRO A 50 -1.29 6.31 6.19
CA PRO A 50 -1.67 7.51 6.90
C PRO A 50 -1.73 8.61 5.83
N LYS A 51 -2.93 9.15 5.59
CA LYS A 51 -3.13 10.30 4.72
C LYS A 51 -2.54 11.54 5.39
N THR A 52 -1.23 11.58 5.56
CA THR A 52 -0.50 12.82 5.82
C THR A 52 0.08 13.29 4.51
N ARG A 53 -0.81 13.74 3.62
CA ARG A 53 -0.42 14.70 2.60
C ARG A 53 -0.24 16.02 3.33
N GLN A 54 0.93 16.22 3.95
CA GLN A 54 1.39 17.57 4.26
C GLN A 54 1.60 18.23 2.90
N GLU A 55 0.62 19.01 2.47
CA GLU A 55 0.83 19.95 1.39
C GLU A 55 1.94 20.88 1.85
N ARG A 56 3.13 20.69 1.28
CA ARG A 56 4.18 21.71 1.31
C ARG A 56 3.68 22.83 0.41
N ILE A 57 2.90 23.75 0.99
CA ILE A 57 2.61 25.03 0.35
C ILE A 57 3.98 25.70 0.24
N GLY A 58 4.49 25.77 -1.00
CA GLY A 58 5.73 26.44 -1.32
C GLY A 58 5.71 27.84 -0.71
N GLY A 59 6.81 28.19 -0.04
CA GLY A 59 6.92 29.46 0.66
C GLY A 59 6.76 30.63 -0.30
N HIS A 60 5.63 31.32 -0.21
CA HIS A 60 5.54 32.69 -0.64
C HIS A 60 6.21 33.57 0.43
N LYS A 61 7.16 34.40 -0.01
CA LYS A 61 7.81 35.41 0.83
C LYS A 61 6.75 36.45 1.25
N LEU A 62 6.11 36.24 2.39
CA LEU A 62 5.42 37.29 3.13
C LEU A 62 6.33 37.66 4.30
N GLY A 63 6.62 38.95 4.41
CA GLY A 63 7.71 39.50 5.21
C GLY A 63 7.81 38.92 6.62
N GLY A 64 9.01 38.46 6.97
CA GLY A 64 9.55 38.64 8.31
C GLY A 64 9.12 37.71 9.45
N VAL A 65 8.21 36.74 9.27
CA VAL A 65 7.83 35.84 10.38
C VAL A 65 7.89 34.38 9.96
N LYS A 66 8.95 33.68 10.39
CA LYS A 66 9.09 32.22 10.28
C LYS A 66 8.23 31.55 11.35
N GLY A 67 6.95 31.32 11.05
CA GLY A 67 6.07 30.47 11.86
C GLY A 67 5.20 29.62 10.94
N THR A 68 5.34 28.30 10.99
CA THR A 68 4.41 27.38 10.34
C THR A 68 3.18 27.25 11.23
N LEU A 69 2.10 27.97 10.92
CA LEU A 69 0.82 27.79 11.61
C LEU A 69 0.19 26.46 11.18
N SER A 70 -0.11 25.64 12.16
CA SER A 70 -0.87 24.40 12.05
C SER A 70 -2.37 24.72 11.89
N ARG A 71 -3.11 23.83 11.20
CA ARG A 71 -4.54 24.04 10.90
C ARG A 71 -5.42 24.17 12.16
N SER A 72 -4.96 23.62 13.29
CA SER A 72 -5.57 23.76 14.62
C SER A 72 -5.46 25.18 15.21
N GLU A 73 -4.60 26.04 14.67
CA GLU A 73 -4.44 27.43 15.13
C GLU A 73 -5.29 28.41 14.30
N ILE A 74 -5.94 27.96 13.22
CA ILE A 74 -6.69 28.82 12.28
C ILE A 74 -8.20 28.76 12.53
N TYR A 75 -8.69 27.69 13.15
CA TYR A 75 -10.09 27.55 13.51
C TYR A 75 -10.18 27.38 15.01
N GLU A 76 -10.69 28.40 15.71
CA GLU A 76 -11.32 28.19 17.01
C GLU A 76 -12.53 27.28 16.79
N ASP A 77 -12.69 26.25 17.62
CA ASP A 77 -13.91 25.45 17.65
C ASP A 77 -15.12 26.39 17.84
N VAL A 78 -15.94 26.53 16.78
CA VAL A 78 -17.27 27.16 16.82
C VAL A 78 -18.33 26.08 16.69
#